data_AF-A0A2V5QE14-F1
#
_entry.id   AF-A0A2V5QE14-F1
#
_cell.length_a   1.000
_cell.length_b   1.000
_cell.length_c   1.000
_cell.angle_alpha   90.00
_cell.angle_beta   90.00
_cell.angle_gamma   90.00
#
_symmetry.space_group_name_H-M   'P 1'
#
loop_
_entity.id
_entity.type
_entity.pdbx_description
1 polymer ?
#
loop_
_entity_poly.entity_id
_entity_poly.type
_entity_poly.pdbx_seq_one_letter_code
_entity_poly.pdbx_strand_id
1 'polypeptide(L)'
;MKAVTDMLNKFGSKKAAPEKPRLTRTGEKETVNGYETEQYTYDAADFKAIYWIAPNYPNGAAILAQLQSIKSEFWDAANTRMPDFRDFPGLPIRTRMIIGKEGQADKSSSSSSDHATEITSTITSVSQEPISDSEFIVPNGFKETKLPDIFNKRSAAPSGSPNP
;
A
#
# COMPACT_ATOMS: atom_id res chain seq x y z
N MET A 1 33.77 21.23 -6.71
CA MET A 1 33.45 19.96 -7.39
C MET A 1 33.84 18.70 -6.59
N LYS A 2 34.92 18.67 -5.78
CA LYS A 2 35.27 17.48 -4.96
C LYS A 2 34.37 17.23 -3.73
N ALA A 3 33.86 18.28 -3.11
CA ALA A 3 33.05 18.16 -1.88
C ALA A 3 31.70 17.44 -2.07
N VAL A 4 31.10 17.54 -3.26
CA VAL A 4 29.82 16.85 -3.58
C VAL A 4 30.06 15.35 -3.81
N THR A 5 31.20 14.99 -4.39
CA THR A 5 31.61 13.60 -4.62
C THR A 5 31.95 12.87 -3.32
N ASP A 6 32.61 13.54 -2.38
CA ASP A 6 32.97 12.95 -1.08
C ASP A 6 31.75 12.78 -0.14
N MET A 7 30.74 13.64 -0.25
CA MET A 7 29.47 13.49 0.48
C MET A 7 28.65 12.29 -0.05
N LEU A 8 28.62 12.06 -1.36
CA LEU A 8 27.93 10.92 -1.97
C LEU A 8 28.56 9.57 -1.55
N ASN A 9 29.88 9.51 -1.42
CA ASN A 9 30.59 8.31 -0.98
C ASN A 9 30.44 8.04 0.53
N LYS A 10 30.28 9.08 1.36
CA LYS A 10 30.10 8.94 2.81
C LYS A 10 28.69 8.46 3.21
N PHE A 11 27.69 8.70 2.36
CA PHE A 11 26.31 8.20 2.52
C PHE A 11 25.96 7.03 1.59
N GLY A 12 26.90 6.60 0.75
CA GLY A 12 26.83 5.39 -0.06
C GLY A 12 27.01 4.12 0.77
N SER A 13 26.26 3.95 1.86
CA SER A 13 26.04 2.62 2.41
C SER A 13 25.34 1.80 1.33
N LYS A 14 26.08 0.90 0.67
CA LYS A 14 25.56 -0.23 -0.11
C LYS A 14 24.77 -1.18 0.80
N LYS A 15 23.74 -0.69 1.49
CA LYS A 15 22.58 -1.53 1.79
C LYS A 15 21.77 -1.49 0.51
N ALA A 16 21.71 -2.63 -0.18
CA ALA A 16 20.70 -2.84 -1.19
C ALA A 16 19.37 -2.33 -0.60
N ALA A 17 18.66 -1.50 -1.35
CA ALA A 17 17.29 -1.17 -0.98
C ALA A 17 16.58 -2.51 -0.70
N PRO A 18 15.84 -2.65 0.42
CA PRO A 18 15.13 -3.88 0.70
C PRO A 18 14.32 -4.25 -0.53
N GLU A 19 14.49 -5.47 -1.03
CA GLU A 19 13.84 -5.90 -2.26
C GLU A 19 12.33 -5.75 -2.08
N LYS A 20 11.69 -5.00 -2.98
CA LYS A 20 10.24 -4.82 -2.94
C LYS A 20 9.61 -6.22 -3.00
N PRO A 21 8.68 -6.57 -2.10
CA PRO A 21 7.97 -7.83 -2.20
C PRO A 21 7.35 -7.97 -3.59
N ARG A 22 7.26 -9.19 -4.09
CA ARG A 22 6.72 -9.48 -5.42
C ARG A 22 5.49 -10.36 -5.30
N LEU A 23 4.60 -10.24 -6.29
CA LEU A 23 3.47 -11.15 -6.43
C LEU A 23 3.97 -12.57 -6.67
N THR A 24 3.49 -13.50 -5.86
CA THR A 24 3.78 -14.93 -5.98
C THR A 24 2.52 -15.65 -6.42
N ARG A 25 2.57 -16.32 -7.58
CA ARG A 25 1.47 -17.12 -8.11
C ARG A 25 1.24 -18.33 -7.20
N THR A 26 0.01 -18.54 -6.74
CA THR A 26 -0.33 -19.73 -5.90
C THR A 26 -0.70 -20.95 -6.75
N GLY A 27 -1.15 -20.72 -7.99
CA GLY A 27 -1.69 -21.76 -8.87
C GLY A 27 -3.16 -22.10 -8.59
N GLU A 28 -3.75 -21.52 -7.55
CA GLU A 28 -5.18 -21.66 -7.27
C GLU A 28 -5.99 -20.81 -8.26
N LYS A 29 -7.07 -21.40 -8.76
CA LYS A 29 -8.01 -20.73 -9.67
C LYS A 29 -9.39 -20.69 -9.04
N GLU A 30 -10.09 -19.60 -9.26
CA GLU A 30 -11.46 -19.39 -8.77
C GLU A 30 -12.23 -18.52 -9.77
N THR A 31 -13.51 -18.80 -9.97
CA THR A 31 -14.39 -17.91 -10.73
C THR A 31 -14.92 -16.81 -9.80
N VAL A 32 -14.60 -15.55 -10.10
CA VAL A 32 -15.11 -14.38 -9.36
C VAL A 32 -15.96 -13.53 -10.29
N ASN A 33 -17.24 -13.32 -9.95
CA ASN A 33 -18.21 -12.56 -10.76
C ASN A 33 -18.31 -13.05 -12.23
N GLY A 34 -18.17 -14.36 -12.45
CA GLY A 34 -18.21 -14.97 -13.78
C GLY A 34 -16.88 -14.91 -14.55
N TYR A 35 -15.82 -14.34 -13.97
CA TYR A 35 -14.50 -14.29 -14.56
C TYR A 35 -13.59 -15.35 -13.95
N GLU A 36 -12.90 -16.11 -14.80
CA GLU A 36 -11.81 -16.98 -14.37
C GLU A 36 -10.66 -16.13 -13.81
N THR A 37 -10.26 -16.43 -12.58
CA THR A 37 -9.15 -15.77 -11.90
C THR A 37 -8.10 -16.76 -11.46
N GLU A 38 -6.90 -16.24 -11.26
CA GLU A 38 -5.83 -16.94 -10.57
C GLU A 38 -5.40 -16.15 -9.33
N GLN A 39 -5.10 -16.86 -8.26
CA GLN A 39 -4.68 -16.26 -7.00
C GLN A 39 -3.17 -16.00 -6.96
N TYR A 40 -2.83 -14.85 -6.40
CA TYR A 40 -1.46 -14.40 -6.16
C TYR A 40 -1.35 -13.89 -4.72
N THR A 41 -0.26 -14.21 -4.04
CA THR A 41 0.05 -13.68 -2.72
C THR A 41 1.07 -12.56 -2.81
N TYR A 42 0.99 -11.63 -1.86
CA TYR A 42 1.95 -10.54 -1.67
C TYR A 42 2.25 -10.44 -0.18
N ASP A 43 3.48 -10.77 0.19
CA ASP A 43 3.95 -10.77 1.57
C ASP A 43 4.80 -9.52 1.83
N ALA A 44 4.17 -8.46 2.34
CA ALA A 44 4.89 -7.28 2.82
C ALA A 44 5.23 -7.40 4.31
N ALA A 45 6.13 -6.53 4.77
CA ALA A 45 6.56 -6.50 6.17
C ALA A 45 5.41 -6.20 7.15
N ASP A 46 4.43 -5.39 6.75
CA ASP A 46 3.35 -4.92 7.64
C ASP A 46 1.97 -5.55 7.33
N PHE A 47 1.85 -6.26 6.20
CA PHE A 47 0.59 -6.86 5.79
C PHE A 47 0.84 -8.01 4.80
N LYS A 48 -0.15 -8.91 4.71
CA LYS A 48 -0.24 -9.90 3.64
C LYS A 48 -1.44 -9.58 2.76
N ALA A 49 -1.33 -9.83 1.47
CA ALA A 49 -2.45 -9.69 0.54
C ALA A 49 -2.59 -10.91 -0.37
N ILE A 50 -3.83 -11.22 -0.72
CA ILE A 50 -4.20 -12.22 -1.71
C ILE A 50 -4.99 -11.49 -2.80
N TYR A 51 -4.59 -11.69 -4.05
CA TYR A 51 -5.20 -11.08 -5.22
C TYR A 51 -5.78 -12.16 -6.12
N TRP A 52 -7.03 -11.99 -6.54
CA TRP A 52 -7.65 -12.77 -7.58
C TRP A 52 -7.56 -11.97 -8.87
N ILE A 53 -6.66 -12.40 -9.76
CA ILE A 53 -6.31 -11.69 -10.98
C ILE A 53 -7.04 -12.35 -12.15
N ALA A 54 -7.88 -11.58 -12.83
CA ALA A 54 -8.60 -11.97 -14.04
C ALA A 54 -7.75 -11.63 -15.29
N PRO A 55 -7.08 -12.59 -15.94
CA PRO A 55 -6.26 -12.31 -17.13
C PRO A 55 -7.10 -11.90 -18.34
N ASN A 56 -8.36 -12.36 -18.41
CA ASN A 56 -9.25 -12.16 -19.55
C ASN A 56 -10.42 -11.21 -19.24
N TYR A 57 -10.23 -10.28 -18.30
CA TYR A 57 -11.27 -9.28 -18.00
C TYR A 57 -11.53 -8.38 -19.23
N PRO A 58 -12.79 -8.08 -19.59
CA PRO A 58 -13.12 -7.21 -20.72
C PRO A 58 -12.42 -5.85 -20.62
N ASN A 59 -11.72 -5.44 -21.68
CA ASN A 59 -10.89 -4.24 -21.71
C ASN A 59 -9.84 -4.16 -20.58
N GLY A 60 -9.48 -5.29 -19.96
CA GLY A 60 -8.59 -5.35 -18.80
C GLY A 60 -7.23 -4.70 -19.04
N ALA A 61 -6.66 -4.83 -20.24
CA ALA A 61 -5.39 -4.19 -20.60
C ALA A 61 -5.48 -2.66 -20.59
N ALA A 62 -6.58 -2.08 -21.07
CA ALA A 62 -6.78 -0.63 -21.07
C ALA A 62 -6.99 -0.09 -19.64
N ILE A 63 -7.77 -0.81 -18.83
CA ILE A 63 -7.97 -0.48 -17.41
C ILE A 63 -6.64 -0.57 -16.65
N LEU A 64 -5.88 -1.64 -16.87
CA LEU A 64 -4.59 -1.83 -16.22
C LEU A 64 -3.58 -0.74 -16.64
N ALA A 65 -3.56 -0.35 -17.91
CA ALA A 65 -2.73 0.76 -18.39
C ALA A 65 -3.08 2.09 -17.70
N GLN A 66 -4.37 2.35 -17.45
CA GLN A 66 -4.79 3.52 -16.66
C GLN A 66 -4.31 3.43 -15.21
N LEU A 67 -4.44 2.27 -14.56
CA LEU A 67 -3.92 2.06 -13.19
C LEU A 67 -2.40 2.22 -13.12
N GLN A 68 -1.67 1.75 -14.13
CA GLN A 68 -0.22 1.87 -14.25
C GLN A 68 0.25 3.30 -14.58
N SER A 69 -0.63 4.14 -15.14
CA SER A 69 -0.32 5.55 -15.44
C SER A 69 -0.25 6.43 -14.19
N ILE A 70 -0.81 5.95 -13.06
CA ILE A 70 -0.71 6.63 -11.77
C ILE A 70 0.76 6.54 -11.33
N LYS A 71 1.39 7.71 -11.25
CA LYS A 71 2.79 7.86 -10.86
C LYS A 71 3.09 7.08 -9.58
N SER A 72 4.07 6.18 -9.64
CA SER A 72 4.45 5.35 -8.48
C SER A 72 4.92 6.21 -7.31
N GLU A 73 5.48 7.40 -7.57
CA GLU A 73 5.87 8.34 -6.54
C GLU A 73 4.69 8.77 -5.65
N PHE A 74 3.46 8.79 -6.19
CA PHE A 74 2.27 9.09 -5.41
C PHE A 74 1.89 7.92 -4.48
N TRP A 75 2.01 6.68 -4.97
CA TRP A 75 1.80 5.46 -4.18
C TRP A 75 2.88 5.25 -3.11
N ASP A 76 4.13 5.55 -3.46
CA ASP A 76 5.30 5.50 -2.58
C ASP A 76 5.24 6.61 -1.51
N ALA A 77 4.85 7.85 -1.89
CA ALA A 77 4.69 8.97 -0.96
C ALA A 77 3.54 8.75 0.04
N ALA A 78 2.52 7.99 -0.33
CA ALA A 78 1.46 7.55 0.57
C ALA A 78 1.90 6.37 1.49
N ASN A 79 3.18 5.94 1.42
CA ASN A 79 3.77 4.83 2.17
C ASN A 79 2.94 3.53 2.10
N THR A 80 2.25 3.31 0.98
CA THR A 80 1.23 2.25 0.90
C THR A 80 1.84 0.85 0.81
N ARG A 81 3.13 0.72 0.46
CA ARG A 81 3.86 -0.56 0.29
C ARG A 81 3.10 -1.58 -0.58
N MET A 82 2.19 -1.11 -1.42
CA MET A 82 1.34 -1.91 -2.29
C MET A 82 2.17 -2.48 -3.46
N PRO A 83 1.76 -3.63 -4.01
CA PRO A 83 2.37 -4.17 -5.22
C PRO A 83 2.22 -3.17 -6.38
N ASP A 84 3.19 -3.18 -7.29
CA ASP A 84 3.11 -2.37 -8.50
C ASP A 84 2.10 -3.00 -9.47
N PHE A 85 1.14 -2.22 -10.00
CA PHE A 85 0.19 -2.72 -10.99
C PHE A 85 0.85 -3.21 -12.30
N ARG A 86 2.11 -2.85 -12.53
CA ARG A 86 2.93 -3.39 -13.64
C ARG A 86 3.31 -4.85 -13.45
N ASP A 87 3.27 -5.36 -12.23
CA ASP A 87 3.58 -6.76 -11.91
C ASP A 87 2.35 -7.68 -12.06
N PHE A 88 1.16 -7.13 -12.33
CA PHE A 88 -0.08 -7.89 -12.41
C PHE A 88 -0.27 -8.48 -13.83
N PRO A 89 -0.45 -9.80 -13.97
CA PRO A 89 -0.70 -10.45 -15.27
C PRO A 89 -2.15 -10.28 -15.77
N GLY A 90 -2.94 -9.39 -15.18
CA GLY A 90 -4.35 -9.17 -15.46
C GLY A 90 -4.96 -8.18 -14.49
N LEU A 91 -6.29 -8.03 -14.52
CA LEU A 91 -6.98 -7.11 -13.61
C LEU A 91 -7.24 -7.79 -12.25
N PRO A 92 -6.78 -7.24 -11.12
CA PRO A 92 -7.18 -7.73 -9.81
C PRO A 92 -8.65 -7.36 -9.54
N ILE A 93 -9.54 -8.36 -9.50
CA ILE A 93 -10.98 -8.13 -9.30
C ILE A 93 -11.47 -8.49 -7.90
N ARG A 94 -10.65 -9.21 -7.12
CA ARG A 94 -10.81 -9.33 -5.67
C ARG A 94 -9.45 -9.19 -5.01
N THR A 95 -9.43 -8.52 -3.86
CA THR A 95 -8.26 -8.40 -3.00
C THR A 95 -8.68 -8.69 -1.58
N ARG A 96 -7.89 -9.51 -0.88
CA ARG A 96 -8.01 -9.78 0.56
C ARG A 96 -6.73 -9.31 1.23
N MET A 97 -6.83 -8.29 2.06
CA MET A 97 -5.71 -7.75 2.84
C MET A 97 -5.85 -8.21 4.29
N ILE A 98 -4.74 -8.68 4.85
CA ILE A 98 -4.63 -9.12 6.24
C ILE A 98 -3.59 -8.21 6.89
N ILE A 99 -4.07 -7.34 7.78
CA ILE A 99 -3.30 -6.32 8.47
C ILE A 99 -3.22 -6.72 9.95
N GLY A 100 -2.02 -7.05 10.42
CA GLY A 100 -1.77 -7.43 11.82
C GLY A 100 -0.47 -6.83 12.32
N LYS A 101 -0.35 -6.66 13.64
CA LYS A 101 0.92 -6.27 14.29
C LYS A 101 1.89 -7.46 14.29
N GLU A 102 2.26 -7.98 13.13
CA GLU A 102 3.32 -8.99 13.05
C GLU A 102 4.69 -8.30 12.92
N GLY A 103 5.00 -7.49 13.92
CA GLY A 103 6.26 -6.76 14.05
C GLY A 103 6.94 -6.93 15.41
N GLN A 104 6.38 -7.74 16.32
CA GLN A 104 7.02 -8.16 17.58
C GLN A 104 6.52 -9.56 17.94
N ALA A 105 6.89 -10.56 17.15
CA ALA A 105 7.03 -11.91 17.69
C ALA A 105 8.37 -11.99 18.45
N ASP A 106 8.48 -11.20 19.52
CA ASP A 106 9.46 -11.48 20.56
C ASP A 106 8.76 -12.26 21.68
N LYS A 107 9.52 -13.19 22.24
CA LYS A 107 9.06 -14.38 22.94
C LYS A 107 8.15 -14.06 24.14
N SER A 108 7.21 -14.98 24.36
CA SER A 108 6.42 -15.21 25.59
C SER A 108 5.39 -14.14 25.98
N SER A 109 4.14 -14.37 25.58
CA SER A 109 3.02 -14.31 26.53
C SER A 109 1.77 -14.96 25.93
N SER A 110 1.31 -16.01 26.58
CA SER A 110 -0.06 -16.50 26.45
C SER A 110 -1.04 -15.42 26.93
N SER A 111 -1.88 -14.88 26.05
CA SER A 111 -3.25 -14.41 26.33
C SER A 111 -3.77 -13.47 25.23
N SER A 112 -5.07 -13.60 24.93
CA SER A 112 -5.96 -12.69 24.19
C SER A 112 -5.72 -12.47 22.70
N SER A 113 -6.46 -13.23 21.88
CA SER A 113 -7.03 -12.82 20.58
C SER A 113 -6.36 -11.62 19.88
N ASP A 114 -5.22 -11.90 19.23
CA ASP A 114 -4.59 -11.05 18.22
C ASP A 114 -5.51 -10.96 16.99
N HIS A 115 -6.46 -10.03 17.01
CA HIS A 115 -7.36 -9.83 15.87
C HIS A 115 -6.59 -9.12 14.74
N ALA A 116 -5.99 -9.91 13.84
CA ALA A 116 -5.61 -9.40 12.52
C ALA A 116 -6.86 -8.78 11.86
N THR A 117 -6.75 -7.55 11.39
CA THR A 117 -7.81 -6.88 10.65
C THR A 117 -7.78 -7.39 9.23
N GLU A 118 -8.90 -7.96 8.78
CA GLU A 118 -9.04 -8.45 7.43
C GLU A 118 -10.00 -7.58 6.64
N ILE A 119 -9.57 -7.16 5.44
CA ILE A 119 -10.36 -6.37 4.52
C ILE A 119 -10.42 -7.12 3.19
N THR A 120 -11.63 -7.51 2.77
CA THR A 120 -11.86 -8.06 1.44
C THR A 120 -12.62 -7.05 0.58
N SER A 121 -12.06 -6.72 -0.58
CA SER A 121 -12.68 -5.85 -1.58
C SER A 121 -12.86 -6.63 -2.87
N THR A 122 -14.06 -6.56 -3.46
CA THR A 122 -14.38 -7.19 -4.75
C THR A 122 -14.96 -6.14 -5.68
N ILE A 123 -14.41 -6.04 -6.89
CA ILE A 123 -14.92 -5.21 -7.96
C ILE A 123 -16.16 -5.89 -8.54
N THR A 124 -17.31 -5.25 -8.41
CA THR A 124 -18.58 -5.76 -8.93
C THR A 124 -18.86 -5.32 -10.37
N SER A 125 -18.37 -4.15 -10.78
CA SER A 125 -18.54 -3.60 -12.12
C SER A 125 -17.44 -2.57 -12.40
N VAL A 126 -17.12 -2.39 -13.68
CA VAL A 126 -16.24 -1.32 -14.18
C VAL A 126 -16.92 -0.66 -15.37
N SER A 127 -17.05 0.66 -15.35
CA SER A 127 -17.49 1.48 -16.48
C SER A 127 -16.42 2.50 -16.84
N GLN A 128 -16.34 2.86 -18.12
CA GLN A 128 -15.39 3.85 -18.63
C GLN A 128 -16.19 4.98 -19.26
N GLU A 129 -16.46 6.01 -18.46
CA GLU A 129 -17.21 7.19 -18.87
C GLU A 129 -16.39 8.44 -18.53
N PRO A 130 -16.45 9.51 -19.34
CA PRO A 130 -15.83 10.78 -18.97
C PRO A 130 -16.49 11.33 -17.69
N ILE A 131 -15.67 11.73 -16.72
CA ILE A 131 -16.11 12.38 -15.49
C ILE A 131 -15.89 13.88 -15.65
N SER A 132 -16.91 14.68 -15.35
CA SER A 132 -16.81 16.15 -15.44
C SER A 132 -15.90 16.72 -14.37
N ASP A 133 -15.07 17.70 -14.71
CA ASP A 133 -14.22 18.45 -13.77
C ASP A 133 -15.03 19.08 -12.62
N SER A 134 -16.31 19.36 -12.87
CA SER A 134 -17.23 19.91 -11.86
C SER A 134 -17.43 18.99 -10.65
N GLU A 135 -17.28 17.67 -10.82
CA GLU A 135 -17.36 16.68 -9.72
C GLU A 135 -16.22 16.82 -8.71
N PHE A 136 -15.12 17.46 -9.11
CA PHE A 136 -13.94 17.66 -8.28
C PHE A 136 -13.86 19.07 -7.68
N ILE A 137 -14.89 19.91 -7.89
CA ILE A 137 -14.96 21.24 -7.30
C ILE A 137 -15.27 21.12 -5.80
N VAL A 138 -14.41 21.71 -4.99
CA VAL A 138 -14.63 21.81 -3.54
C VAL A 138 -15.94 22.57 -3.28
N PRO A 139 -16.92 21.97 -2.56
CA PRO A 139 -18.20 22.62 -2.30
C PRO A 139 -18.03 23.95 -1.57
N ASN A 140 -18.90 24.92 -1.88
CA ASN A 140 -18.89 26.21 -1.19
C ASN A 140 -19.13 26.01 0.31
N GLY A 141 -18.29 26.63 1.14
CA GLY A 141 -18.35 26.48 2.59
C GLY A 141 -17.64 25.23 3.15
N PHE A 142 -16.95 24.43 2.32
CA PHE A 142 -16.04 23.40 2.82
C PHE A 142 -14.95 24.05 3.67
N LYS A 143 -14.81 23.57 4.91
CA LYS A 143 -13.74 23.98 5.82
C LYS A 143 -12.84 22.79 6.02
N GLU A 144 -11.62 22.88 5.52
CA GLU A 144 -10.60 21.87 5.79
C GLU A 144 -10.34 21.81 7.29
N THR A 145 -10.67 20.68 7.91
CA THR A 145 -10.32 20.41 9.29
C THR A 145 -8.81 20.25 9.36
N LYS A 146 -8.12 21.23 9.95
CA LYS A 146 -6.73 21.06 10.33
C LYS A 146 -6.66 19.88 11.30
N LEU A 147 -6.07 18.77 10.85
CA LEU A 147 -5.72 17.67 11.74
C LEU A 147 -4.94 18.26 12.91
N PRO A 148 -5.28 17.93 14.18
CA PRO A 148 -4.46 18.32 15.31
C PRO A 148 -3.03 17.88 15.01
N ASP A 149 -2.05 18.70 15.36
CA ASP A 149 -0.65 18.44 15.05
C ASP A 149 -0.10 17.34 15.99
N ILE A 150 -0.55 16.09 15.75
CA ILE A 150 -0.19 14.90 16.54
C ILE A 150 1.18 14.35 16.14
N PHE A 151 1.71 14.71 14.97
CA PHE A 151 3.01 14.26 14.48
C PHE A 151 4.19 15.16 14.88
N ASN A 152 3.94 16.41 15.31
CA ASN A 152 5.00 17.33 15.74
C ASN A 152 5.27 17.38 17.26
N LYS A 153 4.50 16.66 18.10
CA LYS A 153 4.81 16.58 19.53
C LYS A 153 5.87 15.53 19.84
N ARG A 154 7.11 15.77 19.42
CA ARG A 154 8.24 15.51 20.33
C ARG A 154 8.24 16.64 21.36
N SER A 155 7.34 16.57 22.34
CA SER A 155 7.56 17.33 23.57
C SER A 155 8.88 16.83 24.16
N ALA A 156 9.86 17.72 24.19
CA ALA A 156 11.06 17.55 24.98
C ALA A 156 10.68 17.06 26.38
N ALA A 157 11.41 16.05 26.88
CA ALA A 157 11.30 15.64 28.26
C ALA A 157 11.44 16.87 29.17
N PRO A 158 10.61 17.03 30.21
CA PRO A 158 10.87 18.06 31.20
C PRO A 158 12.22 17.77 31.85
N SER A 159 13.20 18.63 31.56
CA SER A 159 14.45 18.72 32.30
C SER A 159 14.14 19.33 33.66
N GLY A 160 13.65 18.49 34.59
CA GLY A 160 13.60 18.78 36.02
C GLY A 160 14.67 17.98 36.72
N SER A 161 15.91 18.48 36.73
CA SER A 161 16.93 17.97 37.66
C SER A 161 16.45 18.22 39.10
N PRO A 162 16.50 17.22 40.00
CA PRO A 162 16.25 17.47 41.42
C PRO A 162 17.42 18.28 41.96
N ASN A 163 17.14 19.46 42.53
CA ASN A 163 18.11 20.17 43.36
C ASN A 163 18.00 19.64 44.81
N PRO A 164 19.13 19.60 45.55
CA PRO A 164 19.35 18.76 46.72
C PRO A 164 18.54 19.14 47.97
#